data_AF-A0AA39G440-F1
#
_entry.id   AF-A0AA39G440-F1
#
_cell.length_a   1.000
_cell.length_b   1.000
_cell.length_c   1.000
_cell.angle_alpha   90.00
_cell.angle_beta   90.00
_cell.angle_gamma   90.00
#
_symmetry.space_group_name_H-M   'P 1'
#
loop_
_entity.id
_entity.type
_entity.pdbx_description
1 polymer ?
#
loop_
_entity_poly.entity_id
_entity_poly.type
_entity_poly.pdbx_seq_one_letter_code
_entity_poly.pdbx_strand_id
1 'polypeptide(L)'
;MVKKLRYYARFIVVCLLLNKMKLVRELVQELDAQIADYASTYEPEDQVEWNLVLDEIKGFVKAESAVGVLHADSNPVILTHRLGPLTSPPIERSSPMCLTLQEILIIGNCADQVKFSELSVDMFRMLQTLEREPRDDPQHIHDASPAGRLPFRPGPYPPENGMPRRDNPHKYLLYKPTYSQVQVFLASGFKELPANGALLLYLSADGCFSTVKHPEESK
;
A
#
# COMPACT_ATOMS: atom_id res chain seq x y z
N MET A 1 -16.42 22.26 -15.44
CA MET A 1 -16.38 21.55 -14.15
C MET A 1 -15.59 20.24 -14.18
N VAL A 2 -15.65 19.44 -15.26
CA VAL A 2 -14.90 18.17 -15.39
C VAL A 2 -13.40 18.24 -15.04
N LYS A 3 -12.69 19.32 -15.40
CA LYS A 3 -11.28 19.51 -15.00
C LYS A 3 -11.08 19.50 -13.48
N LYS A 4 -12.04 20.06 -12.73
CA LYS A 4 -12.03 20.11 -11.27
C LYS A 4 -12.28 18.72 -10.68
N LEU A 5 -13.24 17.95 -11.20
CA LEU A 5 -13.47 16.56 -10.80
C LEU A 5 -12.21 15.69 -11.01
N ARG A 6 -11.58 15.83 -12.18
CA ARG A 6 -10.31 15.18 -12.52
C ARG A 6 -9.16 15.55 -11.59
N TYR A 7 -9.13 16.79 -11.10
CA TYR A 7 -8.16 17.25 -10.12
C TYR A 7 -8.40 16.56 -8.77
N TYR A 8 -9.64 16.57 -8.27
CA TYR A 8 -10.00 15.88 -7.02
C TYR A 8 -9.64 14.40 -7.04
N ALA A 9 -10.04 13.67 -8.09
CA ALA A 9 -9.73 12.24 -8.21
C ALA A 9 -8.22 11.98 -8.15
N ARG A 10 -7.41 12.75 -8.89
CA ARG A 10 -5.93 12.63 -8.84
C ARG A 10 -5.36 13.01 -7.48
N PHE A 11 -5.90 14.06 -6.85
CA PHE A 11 -5.40 14.51 -5.56
C PHE A 11 -5.73 13.51 -4.44
N ILE A 12 -6.89 12.86 -4.51
CA ILE A 12 -7.26 11.75 -3.63
C ILE A 12 -6.25 10.60 -3.76
N VAL A 13 -5.88 10.22 -4.99
CA VAL A 13 -4.83 9.19 -5.20
C VAL A 13 -3.52 9.59 -4.52
N VAL A 14 -3.05 10.84 -4.69
CA VAL A 14 -1.84 11.32 -4.01
C VAL A 14 -1.98 11.25 -2.49
N CYS A 15 -3.13 11.64 -1.94
CA CYS A 15 -3.38 11.59 -0.50
C CYS A 15 -3.40 10.15 0.04
N LEU A 16 -3.95 9.21 -0.73
CA LEU A 16 -3.86 7.79 -0.42
C LEU A 16 -2.40 7.34 -0.41
N LEU A 17 -1.61 7.62 -1.45
CA LEU A 17 -0.20 7.22 -1.50
C LEU A 17 0.62 7.77 -0.31
N LEU A 18 0.27 8.96 0.18
CA LEU A 18 0.88 9.59 1.37
C LEU A 18 0.25 9.16 2.71
N ASN A 19 -0.69 8.23 2.72
CA ASN A 19 -1.49 7.80 3.88
C ASN A 19 -2.21 8.91 4.64
N LYS A 20 -2.58 10.01 3.96
CA LYS A 20 -3.30 11.13 4.57
C LYS A 20 -4.80 10.86 4.62
N MET A 21 -5.21 9.80 5.33
CA MET A 21 -6.59 9.30 5.32
C MET A 21 -7.64 10.31 5.82
N LYS A 22 -7.26 11.22 6.73
CA LYS A 22 -8.14 12.31 7.15
C LYS A 22 -8.47 13.23 5.96
N LEU A 23 -7.45 13.65 5.22
CA LEU A 23 -7.62 14.49 4.03
C LEU A 23 -8.37 13.76 2.91
N VAL A 24 -8.13 12.45 2.75
CA VAL A 24 -8.90 11.63 1.80
C VAL A 24 -10.41 11.72 2.11
N ARG A 25 -10.81 11.57 3.38
CA ARG A 25 -12.23 11.66 3.77
C ARG A 25 -12.84 13.02 3.49
N GLU A 26 -12.10 14.10 3.74
CA GLU A 26 -12.52 15.48 3.43
C GLU A 26 -12.69 15.67 1.91
N LEU A 27 -11.70 15.25 1.12
CA LEU A 27 -11.73 15.36 -0.35
C LEU A 27 -12.84 14.53 -1.00
N VAL A 28 -13.21 13.39 -0.43
CA VAL A 28 -14.33 12.57 -0.91
C VAL A 28 -15.66 13.30 -0.75
N GLN A 29 -15.86 13.97 0.38
CA GLN A 29 -17.06 14.79 0.62
C GLN A 29 -17.11 15.97 -0.35
N GLU A 30 -15.98 16.63 -0.58
CA GLU A 30 -15.89 17.71 -1.56
C GLU A 30 -16.15 17.23 -2.98
N LEU A 31 -15.59 16.08 -3.39
CA LEU A 31 -15.82 15.49 -4.70
C LEU A 31 -17.31 15.15 -4.92
N ASP A 32 -17.98 14.59 -3.91
CA ASP A 32 -19.42 14.31 -3.94
C ASP A 32 -20.23 15.58 -4.24
N ALA A 33 -19.95 16.66 -3.49
CA ALA A 33 -20.58 17.96 -3.72
C ALA A 33 -20.31 18.52 -5.13
N GLN A 34 -19.08 18.35 -5.66
CA GLN A 34 -18.74 18.79 -7.02
C GLN A 34 -19.43 17.95 -8.10
N ILE A 35 -19.65 16.66 -7.88
CA ILE A 35 -20.40 15.79 -8.81
C ILE A 35 -21.88 16.19 -8.82
N ALA A 36 -22.47 16.47 -7.65
CA ALA A 36 -23.86 16.92 -7.55
C ALA A 36 -24.08 18.28 -8.24
N ASP A 37 -23.16 19.23 -8.05
CA ASP A 37 -23.19 20.55 -8.73
C ASP A 37 -23.05 20.39 -10.26
N TYR A 38 -22.14 19.53 -10.71
CA TYR A 38 -21.96 19.22 -12.12
C TYR A 38 -23.21 18.56 -12.74
N ALA A 39 -23.83 17.61 -12.04
CA ALA A 39 -25.04 16.93 -12.49
C ALA A 39 -26.23 17.88 -12.62
N SER A 40 -26.49 18.67 -11.58
CA SER A 40 -27.62 19.61 -11.56
C SER A 40 -27.48 20.76 -12.54
N THR A 41 -26.25 21.17 -12.86
CA THR A 41 -26.00 22.30 -13.77
C THR A 41 -26.05 21.87 -15.25
N TYR A 42 -25.60 20.66 -15.57
CA TYR A 42 -25.32 20.28 -16.96
C TYR A 42 -26.03 19.01 -17.45
N GLU A 43 -26.69 18.24 -16.58
CA GLU A 43 -27.32 16.94 -16.90
C GLU A 43 -26.48 16.06 -17.85
N PRO A 44 -25.20 15.82 -17.52
CA PRO A 44 -24.28 15.25 -18.48
C PRO A 44 -24.40 13.72 -18.55
N GLU A 45 -24.16 13.15 -19.73
CA GLU A 45 -24.21 11.69 -19.94
C GLU A 45 -23.16 10.94 -19.10
N ASP A 46 -22.03 11.58 -18.77
CA ASP A 46 -20.95 11.01 -17.97
C ASP A 46 -21.21 11.02 -16.46
N GLN A 47 -22.38 11.49 -16.00
CA GLN A 47 -22.73 11.52 -14.57
C GLN A 47 -22.64 10.14 -13.93
N VAL A 48 -23.08 9.09 -14.63
CA VAL A 48 -23.04 7.71 -14.11
C VAL A 48 -21.61 7.27 -13.87
N GLU A 49 -20.68 7.60 -14.77
CA GLU A 49 -19.26 7.27 -14.62
C GLU A 49 -18.64 7.97 -13.41
N TRP A 50 -18.97 9.25 -13.19
CA TRP A 50 -18.48 9.98 -12.02
C TRP A 50 -19.03 9.43 -10.70
N ASN A 51 -20.29 9.00 -10.67
CA ASN A 51 -20.85 8.33 -9.50
C ASN A 51 -20.15 6.99 -9.23
N LEU A 52 -19.86 6.20 -10.27
CA LEU A 52 -19.08 4.96 -10.12
C LEU A 52 -17.69 5.24 -9.54
N VAL A 53 -17.01 6.29 -10.01
CA VAL A 53 -15.70 6.70 -9.45
C VAL A 53 -15.84 7.06 -7.97
N LEU A 54 -16.87 7.83 -7.59
CA LEU A 54 -17.11 8.19 -6.20
C LEU A 54 -17.40 6.97 -5.32
N ASP A 55 -18.20 6.04 -5.81
CA ASP A 55 -18.54 4.80 -5.11
C ASP A 55 -17.33 3.88 -4.94
N GLU A 56 -16.46 3.77 -5.96
CA GLU A 56 -15.17 3.06 -5.85
C GLU A 56 -14.32 3.67 -4.71
N ILE A 57 -14.20 5.00 -4.63
CA ILE A 57 -13.42 5.66 -3.57
C ILE A 57 -14.04 5.42 -2.19
N LYS A 58 -15.37 5.58 -2.06
CA LYS A 58 -16.09 5.33 -0.80
C LYS A 58 -15.93 3.88 -0.35
N GLY A 59 -16.06 2.93 -1.29
CA GLY A 59 -15.84 1.51 -1.06
C GLY A 59 -14.41 1.22 -0.61
N PHE A 60 -13.42 1.83 -1.26
CA PHE A 60 -12.01 1.71 -0.90
C PHE A 60 -11.72 2.19 0.52
N VAL A 61 -12.15 3.41 0.88
CA VAL A 61 -11.95 3.99 2.22
C VAL A 61 -12.63 3.15 3.29
N LYS A 62 -13.84 2.64 3.01
CA LYS A 62 -14.55 1.74 3.92
C LYS A 62 -13.78 0.42 4.14
N ALA A 63 -13.32 -0.22 3.05
CA ALA A 63 -12.61 -1.49 3.11
C ALA A 63 -11.25 -1.37 3.81
N GLU A 64 -10.55 -0.25 3.63
CA GLU A 64 -9.29 0.04 4.33
C GLU A 64 -9.48 0.01 5.84
N SER A 65 -10.51 0.70 6.34
CA SER A 65 -10.84 0.81 7.76
C SER A 65 -11.46 -0.45 8.39
N ALA A 66 -11.82 -1.45 7.58
CA ALA A 66 -12.55 -2.64 8.05
C ALA A 66 -11.71 -3.57 8.94
N VAL A 67 -10.38 -3.48 8.86
CA VAL A 67 -9.46 -4.30 9.66
C VAL A 67 -8.87 -3.43 10.77
N GLY A 68 -9.61 -3.29 11.86
CA GLY A 68 -9.14 -2.65 13.08
C GLY A 68 -8.45 -3.67 14.00
N VAL A 69 -7.21 -3.41 14.38
CA VAL A 69 -6.55 -4.19 15.44
C VAL A 69 -6.98 -3.63 16.79
N LEU A 70 -7.53 -4.47 17.64
CA LEU A 70 -7.89 -4.12 19.00
C LEU A 70 -6.86 -4.72 19.96
N HIS A 71 -6.51 -3.97 20.98
CA HIS A 71 -5.81 -4.52 22.13
C HIS A 71 -6.78 -5.43 22.91
N ALA A 72 -6.25 -6.34 23.73
CA ALA A 72 -7.01 -7.23 24.61
C ALA A 72 -8.10 -6.54 25.47
N ASP A 73 -7.98 -5.23 25.74
CA ASP A 73 -8.96 -4.41 26.46
C ASP A 73 -9.98 -3.72 25.52
N SER A 74 -10.03 -4.13 24.25
CA SER A 74 -10.88 -3.57 23.18
C SER A 74 -10.54 -2.13 22.77
N ASN A 75 -9.40 -1.59 23.18
CA ASN A 75 -8.94 -0.29 22.68
C ASN A 75 -8.35 -0.42 21.27
N PRO A 76 -8.70 0.46 20.32
CA PRO A 76 -8.15 0.42 18.98
C PRO A 76 -6.64 0.72 18.98
N VAL A 77 -5.89 -0.13 18.29
CA VAL A 77 -4.44 -0.01 18.09
C VAL A 77 -4.19 0.42 16.65
N ILE A 78 -3.63 1.62 16.49
CA ILE A 78 -3.06 2.06 15.22
C ILE A 78 -1.69 1.41 15.10
N LEU A 79 -1.58 0.46 14.19
CA LEU A 79 -0.32 -0.17 13.84
C LEU A 79 0.35 0.65 12.74
N THR A 80 1.54 1.18 13.02
CA THR A 80 2.46 1.53 11.95
C THR A 80 3.02 0.24 11.36
N HIS A 81 2.84 0.07 10.05
CA HIS A 81 3.43 -1.04 9.31
C HIS A 81 4.72 -0.65 8.60
N ARG A 82 5.17 0.60 8.77
CA ARG A 82 6.37 1.11 8.12
C ARG A 82 7.60 0.35 8.59
N LEU A 83 8.58 0.21 7.70
CA LEU A 83 9.86 -0.42 7.99
C LEU A 83 10.64 0.43 9.00
N GLY A 84 10.80 -0.11 10.21
CA GLY A 84 11.55 0.50 11.30
C GLY A 84 12.12 -0.56 12.26
N PRO A 85 13.03 -0.16 13.17
CA PRO A 85 13.63 -1.07 14.15
C PRO A 85 12.61 -1.71 15.11
N LEU A 86 11.46 -1.04 15.33
CA LEU A 86 10.41 -1.51 16.24
C LEU A 86 9.38 -2.43 15.57
N THR A 87 9.28 -2.39 14.24
CA THR A 87 8.31 -3.14 13.43
C THR A 87 8.95 -4.32 12.70
N SER A 88 10.29 -4.38 12.65
CA SER A 88 11.04 -5.50 12.11
C SER A 88 11.53 -6.42 13.23
N PRO A 89 11.49 -7.76 13.06
CA PRO A 89 12.03 -8.68 14.04
C PRO A 89 13.53 -8.41 14.27
N PRO A 90 14.01 -8.49 15.53
CA PRO A 90 15.44 -8.37 15.78
C PRO A 90 16.17 -9.54 15.09
N ILE A 91 17.12 -9.21 14.22
CA ILE A 91 18.00 -10.17 13.56
C ILE A 91 19.43 -9.92 14.04
N GLU A 92 20.06 -10.98 14.57
CA GLU A 92 21.50 -10.99 14.79
C GLU A 92 22.20 -10.95 13.43
N ARG A 93 22.78 -9.80 13.06
CA ARG A 93 23.45 -9.65 11.77
C ARG A 93 24.80 -10.38 11.80
N SER A 94 25.00 -11.27 10.85
CA SER A 94 26.29 -11.92 10.59
C SER A 94 26.99 -11.24 9.42
N SER A 95 28.32 -11.38 9.31
CA SER A 95 29.11 -10.77 8.23
C SER A 95 28.57 -10.99 6.79
N PRO A 96 27.93 -12.12 6.43
CA PRO A 96 27.33 -12.27 5.09
C PRO A 96 25.99 -11.53 4.89
N MET A 97 25.35 -11.01 5.95
CA MET A 97 24.08 -10.28 5.84
C MET A 97 24.28 -8.83 5.40
N CYS A 98 24.65 -8.63 4.14
CA CYS A 98 24.85 -7.30 3.55
C CYS A 98 23.69 -6.81 2.67
N LEU A 99 22.68 -7.65 2.44
CA LEU A 99 21.56 -7.33 1.55
C LEU A 99 20.68 -6.20 2.12
N THR A 100 20.23 -5.34 1.22
CA THR A 100 19.31 -4.24 1.51
C THR A 100 18.17 -4.26 0.51
N LEU A 101 16.94 -4.10 0.99
CA LEU A 101 15.78 -3.97 0.11
C LEU A 101 15.89 -2.65 -0.67
N GLN A 102 15.94 -2.73 -2.00
CA GLN A 102 16.09 -1.60 -2.92
C GLN A 102 14.91 -1.52 -3.88
N GLU A 103 14.53 -2.64 -4.48
CA GLU A 103 13.45 -2.70 -5.48
C GLU A 103 12.27 -3.52 -4.96
N ILE A 104 11.06 -3.12 -5.31
CA ILE A 104 9.83 -3.83 -4.98
C ILE A 104 8.94 -3.87 -6.22
N LEU A 105 8.43 -5.05 -6.55
CA LEU A 105 7.37 -5.24 -7.52
C LEU A 105 6.09 -5.68 -6.80
N ILE A 106 5.05 -4.85 -6.84
CA ILE A 106 3.74 -5.10 -6.24
C ILE A 106 2.74 -5.38 -7.37
N ILE A 107 2.21 -6.60 -7.41
CA ILE A 107 1.26 -7.05 -8.43
C ILE A 107 -0.08 -7.39 -7.79
N GLY A 108 -1.14 -6.71 -8.23
CA GLY A 108 -2.53 -7.05 -7.91
C GLY A 108 -3.25 -7.59 -9.14
N ASN A 109 -3.67 -8.84 -9.11
CA ASN A 109 -4.31 -9.55 -10.22
C ASN A 109 -5.49 -10.44 -9.77
N CYS A 110 -6.03 -10.23 -8.57
CA CYS A 110 -7.28 -10.85 -8.15
C CYS A 110 -8.48 -10.19 -8.86
N ALA A 111 -9.46 -11.01 -9.26
CA ALA A 111 -10.64 -10.51 -9.98
C ALA A 111 -11.55 -9.64 -9.10
N ASP A 112 -11.83 -10.11 -7.88
CA ASP A 112 -12.87 -9.58 -7.00
C ASP A 112 -12.30 -8.88 -5.76
N GLN A 113 -11.62 -7.76 -5.98
CA GLN A 113 -11.11 -6.92 -4.89
C GLN A 113 -11.60 -5.49 -5.00
N VAL A 114 -11.88 -4.88 -3.83
CA VAL A 114 -12.14 -3.44 -3.73
C VAL A 114 -10.91 -2.68 -4.21
N LYS A 115 -11.13 -1.73 -5.12
CA LYS A 115 -10.08 -0.92 -5.73
C LYS A 115 -10.57 0.50 -5.99
N PHE A 116 -9.60 1.39 -6.20
CA PHE A 116 -9.82 2.70 -6.78
C PHE A 116 -8.62 3.07 -7.65
N SER A 117 -8.85 3.57 -8.87
CA SER A 117 -7.78 4.00 -9.78
C SER A 117 -6.67 2.94 -9.99
N GLU A 118 -7.07 1.69 -10.23
CA GLU A 118 -6.16 0.53 -10.41
C GLU A 118 -5.33 0.18 -9.17
N LEU A 119 -5.64 0.76 -8.00
CA LEU A 119 -5.01 0.41 -6.73
C LEU A 119 -6.00 -0.41 -5.89
N SER A 120 -5.70 -1.68 -5.68
CA SER A 120 -6.47 -2.54 -4.74
C SER A 120 -6.01 -2.34 -3.29
N VAL A 121 -6.87 -2.70 -2.34
CA VAL A 121 -6.62 -2.50 -0.89
C VAL A 121 -5.35 -3.20 -0.42
N ASP A 122 -5.06 -4.39 -0.92
CA ASP A 122 -3.86 -5.16 -0.59
C ASP A 122 -2.59 -4.52 -1.16
N MET A 123 -2.61 -4.06 -2.42
CA MET A 123 -1.52 -3.29 -3.03
C MET A 123 -1.23 -2.03 -2.22
N PHE A 124 -2.27 -1.30 -1.82
CA PHE A 124 -2.14 -0.13 -0.96
C PHE A 124 -1.50 -0.47 0.40
N ARG A 125 -1.95 -1.53 1.07
CA ARG A 125 -1.37 -1.98 2.34
C ARG A 125 0.11 -2.36 2.20
N MET A 126 0.47 -3.08 1.14
CA MET A 126 1.85 -3.44 0.86
C MET A 126 2.70 -2.20 0.56
N LEU A 127 2.17 -1.25 -0.22
CA LEU A 127 2.83 0.03 -0.49
C LEU A 127 3.18 0.74 0.83
N GLN A 128 2.19 0.92 1.71
CA GLN A 128 2.36 1.63 2.99
C GLN A 128 3.30 0.88 3.96
N THR A 129 3.22 -0.45 3.98
CA THR A 129 4.08 -1.30 4.83
C THR A 129 5.56 -1.19 4.43
N LEU A 130 5.83 -1.02 3.13
CA LEU A 130 7.19 -0.99 2.59
C LEU A 130 7.79 0.42 2.53
N GLU A 131 7.12 1.40 3.12
CA GLU A 131 7.68 2.72 3.39
C GLU A 131 8.54 2.68 4.66
N ARG A 132 9.67 3.38 4.68
CA ARG A 132 10.49 3.57 5.88
C ARG A 132 9.87 4.62 6.80
N GLU A 133 10.14 4.49 8.10
CA GLU A 133 9.75 5.52 9.08
C GLU A 133 10.52 6.83 8.82
N PRO A 134 9.83 7.98 8.68
CA PRO A 134 10.49 9.27 8.59
C PRO A 134 11.22 9.61 9.89
N ARG A 135 12.53 9.91 9.81
CA ARG A 135 13.35 10.22 11.00
C ARG A 135 13.11 11.61 11.61
N ASP A 136 12.50 12.54 10.86
CA ASP A 136 12.47 13.97 11.18
C ASP A 136 11.06 14.57 11.39
N ASP A 137 10.00 13.75 11.53
CA ASP A 137 8.64 14.27 11.70
C ASP A 137 8.11 14.15 13.15
N PRO A 138 8.12 15.24 13.95
CA PRO A 138 7.57 15.23 15.30
C PRO A 138 6.06 14.96 15.36
N GLN A 139 5.32 15.06 14.25
CA GLN A 139 3.88 14.76 14.22
C GLN A 139 3.56 13.25 14.17
N HIS A 140 4.52 12.39 13.84
CA HIS A 140 4.30 10.93 13.80
C HIS A 140 4.08 10.27 15.17
N ILE A 141 4.40 10.96 16.27
CA ILE A 141 4.09 10.48 17.63
C ILE A 141 2.56 10.36 17.84
N HIS A 142 1.75 11.09 17.06
CA HIS A 142 0.29 11.11 17.17
C HIS A 142 -0.45 10.09 16.30
N ASP A 143 0.20 9.47 15.32
CA ASP A 143 -0.37 8.35 14.56
C ASP A 143 -0.18 7.00 15.27
N ALA A 144 0.54 6.96 16.40
CA ALA A 144 0.63 5.79 17.25
C ALA A 144 -0.50 5.81 18.30
N SER A 145 -1.19 4.67 18.48
CA SER A 145 -2.22 4.58 19.53
C SER A 145 -1.64 4.91 20.92
N PRO A 146 -2.38 5.63 21.79
CA PRO A 146 -1.97 5.92 23.17
C PRO A 146 -1.68 4.64 23.98
N ALA A 147 -2.36 3.53 23.65
CA ALA A 147 -2.17 2.21 24.25
C ALA A 147 -0.86 1.51 23.85
N GLY A 148 -0.15 2.01 22.82
CA GLY A 148 1.11 1.46 22.30
C GLY A 148 2.37 2.07 22.93
N ARG A 149 2.26 2.83 24.03
CA ARG A 149 3.42 3.40 24.76
C ARG A 149 4.37 2.36 25.38
N LEU A 150 4.12 1.07 25.18
CA LEU A 150 5.13 0.04 25.38
C LEU A 150 5.65 -0.38 24.01
N PRO A 151 6.70 0.29 23.47
CA PRO A 151 7.48 -0.34 22.43
C PRO A 151 7.91 -1.70 22.96
N PHE A 152 7.72 -2.75 22.16
CA PHE A 152 8.48 -3.97 22.32
C PHE A 152 9.95 -3.54 22.28
N ARG A 153 10.57 -3.36 23.45
CA ARG A 153 12.00 -3.10 23.61
C ARG A 153 12.68 -4.41 23.95
N PRO A 154 13.01 -5.28 22.98
CA PRO A 154 14.01 -6.29 23.24
C PRO A 154 15.38 -5.59 23.24
N GLY A 155 15.89 -5.28 24.44
CA GLY A 155 17.32 -4.98 24.66
C GLY A 155 17.87 -3.68 24.06
N PRO A 156 19.19 -3.42 24.28
CA PRO A 156 19.83 -2.16 23.95
C PRO A 156 20.11 -2.08 22.45
N TYR A 157 19.17 -1.48 21.70
CA TYR A 157 19.49 -1.01 20.36
C TYR A 157 20.55 0.10 20.47
N PRO A 158 21.69 -0.01 19.75
CA PRO A 158 22.61 1.12 19.67
C PRO A 158 21.88 2.31 19.05
N PRO A 159 22.13 3.54 19.52
CA PRO A 159 21.55 4.72 18.90
C PRO A 159 21.92 4.74 17.42
N GLU A 160 20.93 4.82 16.53
CA GLU A 160 21.12 4.96 15.08
C GLU A 160 21.82 6.28 14.69
N ASN A 161 22.23 7.10 15.67
CA ASN A 161 23.02 8.31 15.48
C ASN A 161 24.31 7.97 14.73
N GLY A 162 24.30 8.21 13.42
CA GLY A 162 25.43 7.98 12.52
C GLY A 162 25.21 6.92 11.43
N MET A 163 24.10 6.16 11.45
CA MET A 163 23.78 5.28 10.31
C MET A 163 23.28 6.10 9.12
N PRO A 164 23.82 5.89 7.91
CA PRO A 164 23.42 6.63 6.72
C PRO A 164 21.91 6.54 6.51
N ARG A 165 21.29 7.65 6.11
CA ARG A 165 19.88 7.68 5.72
C ARG A 165 19.67 6.59 4.68
N ARG A 166 18.70 5.71 4.94
CA ARG A 166 18.29 4.70 3.97
C ARG A 166 17.10 5.28 3.21
N ASP A 167 17.26 5.43 1.91
CA ASP A 167 16.16 5.88 1.05
C ASP A 167 15.06 4.82 1.00
N ASN A 168 13.85 5.27 0.70
CA ASN A 168 12.74 4.37 0.46
C ASN A 168 13.06 3.46 -0.72
N PRO A 169 12.77 2.14 -0.61
CA PRO A 169 12.88 1.27 -1.76
C PRO A 169 11.96 1.76 -2.88
N HIS A 170 12.43 1.65 -4.11
CA HIS A 170 11.67 1.97 -5.30
C HIS A 170 10.58 0.91 -5.53
N LYS A 171 9.41 1.34 -6.00
CA LYS A 171 8.20 0.51 -6.04
C LYS A 171 7.55 0.57 -7.42
N TYR A 172 7.49 -0.58 -8.06
CA TYR A 172 6.70 -0.82 -9.26
C TYR A 172 5.32 -1.34 -8.85
N LEU A 173 4.25 -0.65 -9.26
CA LEU A 173 2.88 -1.09 -9.05
C LEU A 173 2.26 -1.54 -10.37
N LEU A 174 1.83 -2.79 -10.42
CA LEU A 174 1.19 -3.37 -11.59
C LEU A 174 -0.18 -3.93 -11.23
N TYR A 175 -1.23 -3.32 -11.79
CA TYR A 175 -2.60 -3.84 -11.69
C TYR A 175 -2.97 -4.62 -12.94
N LYS A 176 -3.40 -5.87 -12.73
CA LYS A 176 -3.73 -6.85 -13.78
C LYS A 176 -2.72 -6.87 -14.93
N PRO A 177 -1.40 -7.00 -14.64
CA PRO A 177 -0.41 -6.99 -15.71
C PRO A 177 -0.49 -8.24 -16.57
N THR A 178 -0.14 -8.06 -17.84
CA THR A 178 0.22 -9.17 -18.73
C THR A 178 1.52 -9.82 -18.28
N TYR A 179 1.75 -11.08 -18.68
CA TYR A 179 3.01 -11.78 -18.42
C TYR A 179 4.22 -10.98 -18.93
N SER A 180 4.13 -10.39 -20.12
CA SER A 180 5.20 -9.57 -20.69
C SER A 180 5.52 -8.33 -19.86
N GLN A 181 4.51 -7.65 -19.32
CA GLN A 181 4.73 -6.53 -18.40
C GLN A 181 5.48 -6.99 -17.15
N VAL A 182 5.06 -8.11 -16.54
CA VAL A 182 5.76 -8.65 -15.36
C VAL A 182 7.24 -8.94 -15.66
N GLN A 183 7.53 -9.57 -16.80
CA GLN A 183 8.91 -9.87 -17.21
C GLN A 183 9.75 -8.59 -17.42
N VAL A 184 9.19 -7.57 -18.07
CA VAL A 184 9.88 -6.29 -18.30
C VAL A 184 10.24 -5.62 -16.98
N PHE A 185 9.29 -5.51 -16.05
CA PHE A 185 9.53 -4.85 -14.76
C PHE A 185 10.46 -5.64 -13.84
N LEU A 186 10.38 -6.97 -13.85
CA LEU A 186 11.36 -7.82 -13.15
C LEU A 186 12.76 -7.61 -13.72
N ALA A 187 12.92 -7.66 -15.04
CA ALA A 187 14.22 -7.49 -15.69
C ALA A 187 14.82 -6.10 -15.41
N SER A 188 14.01 -5.04 -15.48
CA SER A 188 14.43 -3.67 -15.14
C SER A 188 14.86 -3.57 -13.68
N GLY A 189 14.04 -4.05 -12.74
CA GLY A 189 14.37 -4.04 -11.31
C GLY A 189 15.67 -4.78 -11.02
N PHE A 190 15.86 -5.98 -11.57
CA PHE A 190 17.11 -6.75 -11.41
C PHE A 190 18.34 -6.03 -11.99
N LYS A 191 18.19 -5.35 -13.14
CA LYS A 191 19.28 -4.62 -13.78
C LYS A 191 19.73 -3.40 -12.96
N GLU A 192 18.81 -2.78 -12.23
CA GLU A 192 19.06 -1.60 -11.40
C GLU A 192 19.59 -1.94 -10.00
N LEU A 193 19.54 -3.21 -9.59
CA LEU A 193 20.02 -3.64 -8.28
C LEU A 193 21.54 -3.45 -8.12
N PRO A 194 22.00 -2.84 -7.01
CA PRO A 194 23.41 -2.90 -6.62
C PRO A 194 23.79 -4.32 -6.18
N ALA A 195 25.10 -4.60 -6.03
CA ALA A 195 25.61 -5.91 -5.62
C ALA A 195 25.05 -6.43 -4.29
N ASN A 196 24.62 -5.53 -3.41
CA ASN A 196 23.98 -5.83 -2.12
C ASN A 196 22.48 -5.48 -2.11
N GLY A 197 21.88 -5.29 -3.29
CA GLY A 197 20.47 -5.01 -3.45
C GLY A 197 19.64 -6.28 -3.44
N ALA A 198 18.47 -6.20 -2.82
CA ALA A 198 17.43 -7.22 -2.89
C ALA A 198 16.18 -6.63 -3.54
N LEU A 199 15.52 -7.45 -4.35
CA LEU A 199 14.20 -7.18 -4.92
C LEU A 199 13.15 -8.00 -4.19
N LEU A 200 12.06 -7.36 -3.78
CA LEU A 200 10.87 -8.03 -3.24
C LEU A 200 9.80 -8.15 -4.32
N LEU A 201 9.25 -9.34 -4.49
CA LEU A 201 8.09 -9.59 -5.34
C LEU A 201 6.87 -9.88 -4.47
N TYR A 202 5.87 -9.02 -4.53
CA TYR A 202 4.53 -9.26 -4.00
C TYR A 202 3.58 -9.56 -5.16
N LEU A 203 2.94 -10.73 -5.14
CA LEU A 203 1.97 -11.16 -6.14
C LEU A 203 0.68 -11.60 -5.43
N SER A 204 -0.39 -10.85 -5.66
CA SER A 204 -1.75 -11.19 -5.26
C SER A 204 -2.52 -11.59 -6.51
N ALA A 205 -2.86 -12.86 -6.64
CA ALA A 205 -3.53 -13.40 -7.82
C ALA A 205 -4.28 -14.70 -7.51
N ASP A 206 -5.29 -15.00 -8.32
CA ASP A 206 -6.02 -16.26 -8.25
C ASP A 206 -5.17 -17.40 -8.85
N GLY A 207 -5.02 -18.50 -8.12
CA GLY A 207 -4.29 -19.68 -8.58
C GLY A 207 -5.11 -20.50 -9.58
N CYS A 208 -4.48 -20.98 -10.65
CA CYS A 208 -5.09 -21.94 -11.57
C CYS A 208 -4.37 -23.28 -11.43
N PHE A 209 -5.06 -24.29 -10.90
CA PHE A 209 -4.54 -25.65 -10.83
C PHE A 209 -4.98 -26.43 -12.06
N SER A 210 -4.03 -26.98 -12.80
CA SER A 210 -4.35 -27.94 -13.87
C SER A 210 -4.92 -29.20 -13.21
N THR A 211 -6.16 -29.55 -13.52
CA THR A 211 -6.78 -30.81 -13.11
C THR A 211 -6.23 -31.97 -13.95
N VAL A 212 -4.92 -32.19 -13.92
CA VAL A 212 -4.35 -33.45 -14.42
C VAL A 212 -4.60 -34.48 -13.33
N LYS A 213 -5.65 -35.30 -13.50
CA LYS A 213 -5.75 -36.57 -12.78
C LYS A 213 -4.45 -37.32 -13.04
N HIS A 214 -3.66 -37.56 -12.00
CA HIS A 214 -2.54 -38.50 -12.08
C HIS A 214 -3.10 -39.81 -12.63
N PRO A 215 -2.54 -40.37 -13.73
CA PRO A 215 -2.92 -41.70 -14.17
C PRO A 215 -2.69 -42.65 -13.00
N GLU A 216 -3.75 -43.39 -12.67
CA GLU A 216 -3.84 -44.33 -11.58
C GLU A 216 -2.56 -45.16 -11.44
N GLU A 217 -2.04 -45.25 -10.21
CA GLU A 217 -1.14 -46.33 -9.82
C GLU A 217 -1.91 -47.66 -9.90
N SER A 218 -2.08 -48.19 -11.11
CA SER A 218 -2.41 -49.59 -11.32
C SER A 218 -1.13 -50.40 -11.19
N LYS A 219 -0.91 -50.97 -10.00
CA LYS A 219 -0.15 -52.20 -9.81
C LYS A 219 -0.94 -53.13 -8.92
#